data_AF-A0A6N8B810-F1
#
_entry.id   AF-A0A6N8B810-F1
#
_cell.length_a   1.000
_cell.length_b   1.000
_cell.length_c   1.000
_cell.angle_alpha   90.00
_cell.angle_beta   90.00
_cell.angle_gamma   90.00
#
_symmetry.space_group_name_H-M   'P 1'
#
loop_
_entity.id
_entity.type
_entity.pdbx_description
1 polymer ?
#
loop_
_entity_poly.entity_id
_entity_poly.type
_entity_poly.pdbx_seq_one_letter_code
_entity_poly.pdbx_strand_id
1 'polypeptide(L)'
;MDYTCLMCNHLVEITQPCPGCGSPMENEGLLQDFYDPYSPYLDQEIYEDDYKNYNHDFCVHVMRCPLCNTERCLAYKRLTEKELHKMVY
;
A
#
# COMPACT_ATOMS: atom_id res chain seq x y z
N MET A 1 6.45 18.65 1.67
CA MET A 1 5.92 18.49 0.30
C MET A 1 5.02 17.30 0.43
N ASP A 2 3.72 17.46 0.21
CA ASP A 2 2.77 16.43 0.63
C ASP A 2 2.71 15.34 -0.44
N TYR A 3 3.15 14.14 -0.06
CA TYR A 3 3.11 12.94 -0.90
C TYR A 3 1.88 12.13 -0.56
N THR A 4 1.11 11.73 -1.57
CA THR A 4 -0.14 10.98 -1.37
C THR A 4 -0.04 9.61 -2.00
N CYS A 5 -0.37 8.58 -1.22
CA CYS A 5 -0.57 7.24 -1.74
C CYS A 5 -1.99 7.09 -2.29
N LEU A 6 -2.13 6.80 -3.59
CA LEU A 6 -3.44 6.57 -4.20
C LEU A 6 -4.13 5.31 -3.69
N MET A 7 -3.36 4.28 -3.29
CA MET A 7 -3.92 3.05 -2.73
C MET A 7 -4.54 3.28 -1.35
N CYS A 8 -3.86 4.00 -0.44
CA CYS A 8 -4.41 4.37 0.86
C CYS A 8 -5.71 5.19 0.73
N ASN A 9 -5.79 6.02 -0.29
CA ASN A 9 -6.94 6.89 -0.53
C ASN A 9 -8.02 6.24 -1.41
N HIS A 10 -7.89 4.95 -1.74
CA HIS A 10 -8.83 4.22 -2.60
C HIS A 10 -9.07 4.89 -3.97
N LEU A 11 -8.08 5.64 -4.46
CA LEU A 11 -8.13 6.34 -5.75
C LEU A 11 -7.65 5.48 -6.92
N VAL A 12 -7.09 4.30 -6.61
CA VAL A 12 -6.67 3.30 -7.60
C VAL A 12 -7.03 1.91 -7.10
N GLU A 13 -7.55 1.07 -7.99
CA GLU A 13 -7.73 -0.36 -7.75
C GLU A 13 -6.54 -1.14 -8.33
N ILE A 14 -5.97 -2.03 -7.53
CA ILE A 14 -4.87 -2.90 -7.95
C ILE A 14 -5.43 -4.29 -8.27
N THR A 15 -5.52 -4.63 -9.56
CA THR A 15 -6.02 -5.93 -10.03
C THR A 15 -4.89 -6.93 -10.27
N GLN A 16 -4.04 -7.17 -9.28
CA GLN A 16 -2.96 -8.15 -9.40
C GLN A 16 -3.51 -9.58 -9.19
N PRO A 17 -3.20 -10.54 -10.09
CA PRO A 17 -3.62 -11.91 -9.91
C PRO A 17 -2.82 -12.59 -8.78
N CYS A 18 -3.51 -13.38 -7.96
CA CYS A 18 -2.90 -14.15 -6.90
C CYS A 18 -1.95 -15.21 -7.48
N PRO A 19 -0.69 -15.30 -7.01
CA PRO A 19 0.26 -16.29 -7.51
C PRO A 19 -0.14 -17.74 -7.15
N GLY A 20 -0.98 -17.94 -6.12
CA GLY A 20 -1.44 -19.25 -5.70
C GLY A 20 -2.63 -19.83 -6.49
N CYS A 21 -3.60 -19.00 -6.90
CA CYS A 21 -4.85 -19.47 -7.51
C CYS A 21 -5.35 -18.62 -8.69
N GLY A 22 -4.65 -17.54 -9.04
CA GLY A 22 -5.00 -16.65 -10.16
C GLY A 22 -6.14 -15.65 -9.89
N SER A 23 -6.84 -15.75 -8.76
CA SER A 23 -7.93 -14.82 -8.41
C SER A 23 -7.42 -13.42 -8.07
N PRO A 24 -8.21 -12.35 -8.27
CA PRO A 24 -7.78 -10.99 -7.93
C PRO A 24 -7.46 -10.87 -6.43
N MET A 25 -6.37 -10.18 -6.12
CA MET A 25 -5.99 -9.87 -4.74
C MET A 25 -6.63 -8.55 -4.28
N GLU A 26 -6.92 -8.46 -2.99
CA GLU A 26 -7.50 -7.28 -2.34
C GLU A 26 -6.45 -6.58 -1.48
N ASN A 27 -6.52 -5.25 -1.41
CA ASN A 27 -5.65 -4.45 -0.54
C ASN A 27 -6.22 -4.44 0.88
N GLU A 28 -5.52 -5.05 1.83
CA GLU A 28 -5.96 -5.11 3.23
C GLU A 28 -5.54 -3.88 4.04
N GLY A 29 -4.54 -3.13 3.59
CA GLY A 29 -4.02 -1.98 4.34
C GLY A 29 -2.51 -1.81 4.20
N LEU A 30 -1.94 -0.95 5.03
CA LEU A 30 -0.50 -0.73 5.09
C LEU A 30 0.18 -1.87 5.84
N LEU A 31 1.40 -2.21 5.45
CA LEU A 31 2.16 -3.30 6.05
C LEU A 31 2.36 -3.12 7.56
N GLN A 32 2.68 -1.89 8.00
CA GLN A 32 2.91 -1.60 9.40
C GLN A 32 1.67 -1.76 10.27
N ASP A 33 0.46 -1.63 9.71
CA ASP A 33 -0.81 -1.79 10.46
C ASP A 33 -0.93 -3.21 11.06
N PHE A 34 -0.17 -4.18 10.53
CA PHE A 34 -0.17 -5.58 10.94
C PHE A 34 0.96 -5.94 11.92
N TYR A 35 1.82 -5.00 12.33
CA TYR A 35 2.95 -5.31 13.22
C TYR A 35 2.54 -5.52 14.67
N ASP A 36 1.56 -4.76 15.15
CA ASP A 36 1.06 -4.80 16.53
C ASP A 36 -0.37 -4.23 16.55
N PRO A 37 -1.27 -4.65 17.48
CA PRO A 37 -2.63 -4.11 17.59
C PRO A 37 -2.74 -2.59 17.71
N TYR A 38 -1.68 -1.89 18.17
CA TYR A 38 -1.66 -0.44 18.24
C TYR A 38 -1.05 0.25 17.00
N SER A 39 -0.38 -0.50 16.13
CA SER A 39 0.30 0.04 14.95
C SER A 39 -0.58 0.93 14.06
N PRO A 40 -1.87 0.60 13.80
CA PRO A 40 -2.75 1.48 13.02
C PRO A 40 -2.97 2.88 13.61
N TYR A 41 -2.67 3.07 14.89
CA TYR A 41 -2.81 4.34 15.60
C TYR A 41 -1.49 5.08 15.80
N LEU A 42 -0.36 4.46 15.44
CA LEU A 42 0.95 5.06 15.56
C LEU A 42 1.28 5.90 14.33
N ASP A 43 2.17 6.87 14.52
CA ASP A 43 2.61 7.73 13.43
C ASP A 43 3.36 6.91 12.38
N GLN A 44 3.07 7.15 11.11
CA GLN A 44 3.68 6.44 10.00
C GLN A 44 5.19 6.69 9.89
N GLU A 45 5.68 7.84 10.35
CA GLU A 45 7.09 8.21 10.30
C GLU A 45 7.98 7.27 11.13
N ILE A 46 7.45 6.66 12.20
CA ILE A 46 8.24 5.74 13.05
C ILE A 46 8.61 4.43 12.34
N TYR A 47 7.91 4.12 11.25
CA TYR A 47 8.12 2.91 10.45
C TYR A 47 8.95 3.17 9.19
N GLU A 48 9.40 4.40 8.93
CA GLU A 48 10.27 4.72 7.79
C GLU A 48 11.69 4.19 8.03
N ASP A 49 11.89 2.90 7.75
CA ASP A 49 13.15 2.17 7.97
C ASP A 49 13.65 1.44 6.71
N ASP A 50 13.08 1.76 5.54
CA ASP A 50 13.30 1.08 4.25
C ASP A 50 12.91 -0.42 4.23
N TYR A 51 12.25 -0.93 5.28
CA TYR A 51 11.78 -2.31 5.30
C TYR A 51 10.76 -2.55 4.18
N LYS A 52 11.08 -3.49 3.28
CA LYS A 52 10.32 -3.77 2.05
C LYS A 52 10.06 -2.52 1.18
N ASN A 53 10.96 -1.53 1.25
CA ASN A 53 10.86 -0.22 0.60
C ASN A 53 9.76 0.68 1.18
N TYR A 54 9.42 0.53 2.45
CA TYR A 54 8.61 1.53 3.13
C TYR A 54 9.48 2.72 3.54
N ASN A 55 9.24 3.88 2.95
CA ASN A 55 9.91 5.15 3.26
C ASN A 55 9.02 6.32 2.84
N HIS A 56 9.50 7.55 2.88
CA HIS A 56 8.74 8.73 2.49
C HIS A 56 8.12 8.66 1.07
N ASP A 57 8.84 8.09 0.10
CA ASP A 57 8.42 8.05 -1.30
C ASP A 57 7.53 6.85 -1.64
N PHE A 58 7.56 5.79 -0.82
CA PHE A 58 6.87 4.53 -1.10
C PHE A 58 6.04 4.02 0.09
N CYS A 59 4.76 3.75 -0.16
CA CYS A 59 3.92 2.96 0.73
C CYS A 59 4.12 1.47 0.43
N VAL A 60 3.96 0.61 1.44
CA VAL A 60 3.93 -0.84 1.25
C VAL A 60 2.59 -1.36 1.74
N HIS A 61 1.84 -1.99 0.84
CA HIS A 61 0.51 -2.52 1.11
C HIS A 61 0.51 -4.04 1.20
N VAL A 62 -0.30 -4.58 2.11
CA VAL A 62 -0.56 -6.02 2.19
C VAL A 62 -1.71 -6.35 1.25
N MET A 63 -1.42 -7.16 0.25
CA MET A 63 -2.40 -7.71 -0.66
C MET A 63 -2.72 -9.14 -0.20
N ARG A 64 -3.99 -9.46 0.04
CA ARG A 64 -4.43 -10.82 0.36
C ARG A 64 -5.36 -11.36 -0.71
N CYS A 65 -5.21 -12.63 -1.06
CA CYS A 65 -6.19 -13.33 -1.86
C CYS A 65 -7.36 -13.82 -0.98
N PRO A 66 -8.61 -13.43 -1.28
CA PRO A 66 -9.76 -13.86 -0.50
C PRO A 66 -10.11 -15.35 -0.66
N LEU A 67 -9.56 -16.05 -1.68
CA LEU A 67 -9.86 -17.46 -1.93
C LEU A 67 -8.87 -18.43 -1.27
N CYS A 68 -7.57 -18.15 -1.32
CA CYS A 68 -6.53 -19.06 -0.84
C CYS A 68 -5.65 -18.47 0.27
N ASN A 69 -5.99 -17.27 0.75
CA ASN A 69 -5.28 -16.54 1.81
C ASN A 69 -3.79 -16.28 1.54
N THR A 70 -3.35 -16.41 0.28
CA THR A 70 -1.98 -16.03 -0.09
C THR A 70 -1.82 -14.53 0.07
N GLU A 71 -0.77 -14.13 0.78
CA GLU A 71 -0.40 -12.74 1.04
C GLU A 71 0.77 -12.31 0.16
N ARG A 72 0.81 -11.02 -0.17
CA ARG A 72 1.94 -10.39 -0.86
C ARG A 72 2.05 -8.93 -0.43
N CYS A 73 3.28 -8.46 -0.23
CA CYS A 73 3.53 -7.04 -0.05
C CYS A 73 3.76 -6.35 -1.40
N LEU A 74 3.12 -5.21 -1.61
CA LEU A 74 3.27 -4.39 -2.81
C LEU A 74 3.74 -2.98 -2.43
N ALA A 75 4.92 -2.60 -2.90
CA ALA A 75 5.39 -1.22 -2.79
C ALA A 75 4.71 -0.35 -3.85
N TYR A 76 4.22 0.82 -3.45
CA TYR A 76 3.52 1.78 -4.29
C TYR A 76 4.12 3.18 -4.12
N LYS A 77 4.51 3.81 -5.22
CA LYS A 77 5.11 5.15 -5.20
C LYS A 77 4.05 6.20 -4.85
N ARG A 78 4.27 6.98 -3.80
CA ARG A 78 3.45 8.15 -3.48
C ARG A 78 3.65 9.23 -4.54
N LEU A 79 2.60 10.00 -4.80
CA LEU A 79 2.61 11.06 -5.81
C LEU A 79 2.60 12.43 -5.13
N THR A 80 3.34 13.36 -5.73
CA THR A 80 3.26 14.78 -5.41
C THR A 80 1.98 15.40 -5.96
N GLU A 81 1.55 16.54 -5.41
CA GLU A 81 0.41 17.33 -5.92
C GLU A 81 0.50 17.60 -7.44
N LYS A 82 1.71 17.89 -7.95
CA LYS A 82 1.94 18.14 -9.37
C LYS A 82 1.74 16.89 -10.23
N GLU A 83 2.09 15.71 -9.72
CA GLU A 83 1.88 14.44 -10.41
C GLU A 83 0.40 14.06 -10.41
N LEU A 84 -0.30 14.29 -9.28
CA LEU A 84 -1.76 14.09 -9.18
C LEU A 84 -2.53 14.97 -10.17
N HIS A 85 -2.18 16.26 -10.27
CA HIS A 85 -2.85 17.18 -11.19
C HIS A 85 -2.75 16.74 -12.66
N LYS A 86 -1.64 16.10 -13.06
CA LYS A 86 -1.47 15.56 -14.43
C LYS A 86 -2.31 14.32 -14.73
N MET A 87 -2.90 13.67 -13.72
CA MET A 87 -3.79 12.53 -13.93
C MET A 87 -5.25 12.94 -14.18
N VAL A 88 -5.62 14.18 -13.82
CA VAL A 88 -6.99 14.71 -13.92
C VAL A 88 -7.21 15.53 -15.19
N TYR A 89 -6.14 16.00 -15.84
CA TYR A 89 -6.16 16.86 -17.03
C TYR A 89 -5.23 16.33 -18.11
#